data_AF-A0A836HQ91-F1
#
_entry.id   AF-A0A836HQ91-F1
#
_cell.length_a   1.000
_cell.length_b   1.000
_cell.length_c   1.000
_cell.angle_alpha   90.00
_cell.angle_beta   90.00
_cell.angle_gamma   90.00
#
_symmetry.space_group_name_H-M   'P 1'
#
loop_
_entity.id
_entity.type
_entity.pdbx_description
1 polymer ?
#
loop_
_entity_poly.entity_id
_entity_poly.type
_entity_poly.pdbx_seq_one_letter_code
_entity_poly.pdbx_strand_id
1 'polypeptide(L)'
;MSCERIDPKDFHSPAANEYTLNCLEELAHSPKFKSYVRHIEYNERFYLTWFLAPLTLFGILYYHLVMFGEEGIALFTDPSARSAVSLSATPAGIVTATMLLLLFAVPCIVIAPFVGFFEEPQRWQSLTTLAFLTSVNVAIVSFGGDHLHYPPFVTTMPSLTTLMVSWNPVEVAIVLLRDVFVRRALCLQGFLVAGYAVAFWRSTFWGRVWHPPMPLVTIPIAVGLYGIGWWVVVQKGLLLFFTADGRPTPVAEALRWSAVQSDPASAASLCLTVVKEIARQVVRDAAPLWQQQQLPMALQNPSLCMSLYLATSSMAVMHVLILLSKPVLDFLLETFFLILPTDPTLWGLTLVGTIGGAVALWRMNEESMYVPHIAGLCALALSLLLNGFIA
;
A
#
# COMPACT_ATOMS: atom_id res chain seq x y z
N MET A 1 -43.01 -7.59 36.95
CA MET A 1 -42.65 -6.20 36.61
C MET A 1 -43.53 -5.78 35.45
N SER A 2 -44.46 -4.86 35.68
CA SER A 2 -45.34 -4.29 34.64
C SER A 2 -44.62 -3.13 33.97
N CYS A 3 -44.46 -3.17 32.65
CA CYS A 3 -44.02 -1.99 31.89
C CYS A 3 -45.17 -0.97 31.87
N GLU A 4 -45.08 0.07 32.70
CA GLU A 4 -45.97 1.23 32.58
C GLU A 4 -45.62 2.01 31.31
N ARG A 5 -46.65 2.33 30.54
CA ARG A 5 -46.54 3.06 29.28
C ARG A 5 -46.56 4.55 29.60
N ILE A 6 -45.42 5.21 29.43
CA ILE A 6 -45.28 6.67 29.64
C ILE A 6 -46.05 7.40 28.53
N ASP A 7 -46.88 8.37 28.91
CA ASP A 7 -47.64 9.22 27.98
C ASP A 7 -46.66 10.10 27.16
N PRO A 8 -46.79 10.21 25.82
CA PRO A 8 -45.87 11.00 24.98
C PRO A 8 -45.70 12.46 25.41
N LYS A 9 -46.63 13.01 26.19
CA LYS A 9 -46.57 14.39 26.71
C LYS A 9 -45.65 14.55 27.92
N ASP A 10 -45.32 13.46 28.61
CA ASP A 10 -44.46 13.45 29.81
C ASP A 10 -42.99 13.11 29.50
N PHE A 11 -42.65 12.97 28.22
CA PHE A 11 -41.30 12.63 27.74
C PHE A 11 -40.24 13.68 28.07
N HIS A 12 -40.66 14.92 28.38
CA HIS A 12 -39.80 16.02 28.80
C HIS A 12 -39.86 16.30 30.32
N SER A 13 -40.48 15.42 31.10
CA SER A 13 -40.55 15.56 32.56
C SER A 13 -39.19 15.24 33.23
N PRO A 14 -38.91 15.78 34.43
CA PRO A 14 -37.72 15.44 35.20
C PRO A 14 -37.55 13.93 35.42
N ALA A 15 -38.66 13.21 35.61
CA ALA A 15 -38.67 11.76 35.80
C ALA A 15 -38.29 10.98 34.53
N ALA A 16 -38.73 11.46 33.35
CA ALA A 16 -38.30 10.87 32.07
C ALA A 16 -36.81 11.11 31.80
N ASN A 17 -36.28 12.28 32.17
CA ASN A 17 -34.84 12.55 32.13
C ASN A 17 -34.06 11.65 33.08
N GLU A 18 -34.51 11.49 34.33
CA GLU A 18 -33.86 10.62 35.32
C GLU A 18 -33.88 9.15 34.89
N TYR A 19 -35.00 8.67 34.35
CA TYR A 19 -35.11 7.32 33.76
C TYR A 19 -34.14 7.15 32.57
N THR A 20 -34.07 8.15 31.69
CA THR A 20 -33.15 8.12 30.54
C THR A 20 -31.69 8.10 31.00
N LEU A 21 -31.33 8.90 32.01
CA LEU A 21 -29.99 8.91 32.59
C LEU A 21 -29.64 7.56 33.22
N ASN A 22 -30.56 6.95 33.98
CA ASN A 22 -30.36 5.63 34.57
C ASN A 22 -30.20 4.55 33.48
N CYS A 23 -31.02 4.57 32.42
CA CYS A 23 -30.87 3.66 31.30
C CYS A 23 -29.55 3.87 30.53
N LEU A 24 -29.10 5.12 30.36
CA LEU A 24 -27.80 5.43 29.77
C LEU A 24 -26.65 4.95 30.65
N GLU A 25 -26.77 5.10 31.96
CA GLU A 25 -25.78 4.62 32.93
C GLU A 25 -25.71 3.08 32.90
N GLU A 26 -26.86 2.38 32.92
CA GLU A 26 -26.92 0.93 32.76
C GLU A 26 -26.33 0.47 31.42
N LEU A 27 -26.64 1.17 30.33
CA LEU A 27 -26.10 0.87 29.00
C LEU A 27 -24.58 1.06 28.97
N ALA A 28 -24.08 2.17 29.51
CA ALA A 28 -22.65 2.48 29.59
C ALA A 28 -21.88 1.47 30.46
N HIS A 29 -22.52 0.96 31.52
CA HIS A 29 -21.93 -0.06 32.38
C HIS A 29 -22.03 -1.47 31.80
N SER A 30 -22.85 -1.69 30.78
CA SER A 30 -23.05 -3.01 30.17
C SER A 30 -21.74 -3.55 29.56
N PRO A 31 -21.45 -4.86 29.70
CA PRO A 31 -20.23 -5.46 29.18
C PRO A 31 -20.15 -5.38 27.64
N LYS A 32 -21.31 -5.39 26.97
CA LYS A 32 -21.40 -5.27 25.51
C LYS A 32 -21.02 -3.87 25.03
N PHE A 33 -21.52 -2.82 25.71
CA PHE A 33 -21.17 -1.44 25.37
C PHE A 33 -19.69 -1.16 25.65
N LYS A 34 -19.17 -1.61 26.80
CA LYS A 34 -17.72 -1.52 27.10
C LYS A 34 -16.86 -2.23 26.05
N SER A 35 -17.28 -3.39 25.57
CA SER A 35 -16.59 -4.11 24.49
C SER A 35 -16.63 -3.36 23.17
N TYR A 36 -17.75 -2.70 22.86
CA TYR A 36 -17.92 -1.87 21.68
C TYR A 36 -17.01 -0.62 21.73
N VAL A 37 -17.02 0.11 22.85
CA VAL A 37 -16.17 1.30 23.06
C VAL A 37 -14.69 0.92 22.90
N ARG A 38 -14.23 -0.16 23.55
CA ARG A 38 -12.86 -0.65 23.40
C ARG A 38 -12.51 -1.02 21.96
N HIS A 39 -13.45 -1.58 21.21
CA HIS A 39 -13.24 -1.92 19.81
C HIS A 39 -13.14 -0.66 18.93
N ILE A 40 -13.94 0.38 19.20
CA ILE A 40 -13.81 1.68 18.53
C ILE A 40 -12.45 2.32 18.84
N GLU A 41 -12.11 2.49 20.11
CA GLU A 41 -10.83 3.09 20.54
C GLU A 41 -9.64 2.34 19.94
N TYR A 42 -9.75 1.02 19.81
CA TYR A 42 -8.75 0.19 19.14
C TYR A 42 -8.68 0.50 17.63
N ASN A 43 -9.82 0.62 16.97
CA ASN A 43 -9.92 0.91 15.55
C ASN A 43 -9.47 2.34 15.19
N GLU A 44 -9.67 3.31 16.07
CA GLU A 44 -9.23 4.70 15.90
C GLU A 44 -7.71 4.81 15.83
N ARG A 45 -6.98 3.91 16.50
CA ARG A 45 -5.51 3.88 16.43
C ARG A 45 -5.02 3.72 15.00
N PHE A 46 -5.75 3.04 14.13
CA PHE A 46 -5.36 2.89 12.72
C PHE A 46 -5.37 4.22 11.94
N TYR A 47 -6.06 5.26 12.41
CA TYR A 47 -5.97 6.58 11.77
C TYR A 47 -4.54 7.14 11.80
N LEU A 48 -3.74 6.74 12.79
CA LEU A 48 -2.32 7.13 12.86
C LEU A 48 -1.49 6.57 11.69
N THR A 49 -1.96 5.55 10.96
CA THR A 49 -1.26 5.03 9.77
C THR A 49 -1.13 6.09 8.67
N TRP A 50 -2.10 7.02 8.55
CA TRP A 50 -2.05 8.15 7.62
C TRP A 50 -0.88 9.10 7.87
N PHE A 51 -0.40 9.18 9.11
CA PHE A 51 0.71 10.05 9.50
C PHE A 51 2.03 9.29 9.59
N LEU A 52 2.02 8.07 10.13
CA LEU A 52 3.22 7.25 10.31
C LEU A 52 3.84 6.85 8.97
N ALA A 53 3.02 6.54 7.96
CA ALA A 53 3.49 6.20 6.62
C ALA A 53 4.37 7.30 5.99
N PRO A 54 3.87 8.54 5.78
CA PRO A 54 4.66 9.60 5.16
C PRO A 54 5.85 10.05 6.02
N LEU A 55 5.72 10.04 7.36
CA LEU A 55 6.84 10.35 8.25
C LEU A 55 7.98 9.32 8.14
N THR A 56 7.63 8.03 8.09
CA THR A 56 8.62 6.95 7.93
C THR A 56 9.29 7.06 6.56
N LEU A 57 8.50 7.31 5.50
CA LEU A 57 9.03 7.51 4.15
C LEU A 57 9.95 8.73 4.07
N PHE A 58 9.56 9.85 4.69
CA PHE A 58 10.41 11.04 4.77
C PHE A 58 11.74 10.75 5.46
N GLY A 59 11.72 10.05 6.61
CA GLY A 59 12.94 9.66 7.31
C GLY A 59 13.85 8.78 6.46
N ILE A 60 13.29 7.85 5.69
CA ILE A 60 14.05 6.97 4.77
C ILE A 60 14.64 7.77 3.60
N LEU A 61 13.88 8.68 3.00
CA LEU A 61 14.37 9.53 1.91
C LEU A 61 15.41 10.54 2.40
N TYR A 62 15.27 11.05 3.62
CA TYR A 62 16.28 11.88 4.26
C TYR A 62 17.57 11.08 4.48
N TYR A 63 17.46 9.86 5.01
CA TYR A 63 18.60 8.95 5.14
C TYR A 63 19.28 8.68 3.80
N HIS A 64 18.49 8.49 2.72
CA HIS A 64 18.99 8.32 1.36
C HIS A 64 19.85 9.51 0.92
N LEU A 65 19.35 10.73 1.10
CA LEU A 65 20.04 11.94 0.70
C LEU A 65 21.32 12.17 1.51
N VAL A 66 21.29 11.89 2.82
CA VAL A 66 22.49 11.96 3.68
C VAL A 66 23.55 10.94 3.24
N MET A 67 23.11 9.74 2.83
CA MET A 67 24.01 8.65 2.47
C MET A 67 24.66 8.82 1.09
N PHE A 68 23.90 9.29 0.10
CA PHE A 68 24.34 9.34 -1.30
C PHE A 68 24.59 10.75 -1.83
N GLY A 69 24.31 11.80 -1.05
CA GLY A 69 24.54 13.18 -1.44
C GLY A 69 23.85 13.55 -2.75
N GLU A 70 24.53 14.35 -3.59
CA GLU A 70 24.02 14.81 -4.88
C GLU A 70 23.77 13.67 -5.88
N GLU A 71 24.52 12.56 -5.78
CA GLU A 71 24.34 11.36 -6.61
C GLU A 71 23.10 10.54 -6.19
N GLY A 72 22.54 10.79 -5.00
CA GLY A 72 21.38 10.07 -4.48
C GLY A 72 20.13 10.23 -5.33
N ILE A 73 19.92 11.39 -5.94
CA ILE A 73 18.80 11.62 -6.85
C ILE A 73 19.04 10.89 -8.18
N ALA A 74 20.28 10.90 -8.68
CA ALA A 74 20.66 10.19 -9.89
C ALA A 74 20.42 8.68 -9.78
N LEU A 75 20.49 8.09 -8.58
CA LEU A 75 20.13 6.68 -8.37
C LEU A 75 18.65 6.37 -8.64
N PHE A 76 17.76 7.35 -8.46
CA PHE A 76 16.34 7.21 -8.80
C PHE A 76 16.05 7.47 -10.28
N THR A 77 16.87 8.29 -10.95
CA THR A 77 16.56 8.80 -12.28
C THR A 77 17.43 8.21 -13.39
N ASP A 78 18.64 7.74 -13.11
CA ASP A 78 19.61 7.30 -14.11
C ASP A 78 20.00 5.81 -13.94
N PRO A 79 19.69 4.93 -14.93
CA PRO A 79 20.20 3.57 -14.98
C PRO A 79 21.73 3.43 -14.89
N SER A 80 22.46 4.38 -15.48
CA SER A 80 23.92 4.33 -15.55
C SER A 80 24.58 4.66 -14.21
N ALA A 81 24.01 5.60 -13.44
CA ALA A 81 24.44 5.93 -12.08
C ALA A 81 24.40 4.71 -11.14
N ARG A 82 23.46 3.77 -11.38
CA ARG A 82 23.35 2.52 -10.60
C ARG A 82 24.52 1.57 -10.84
N SER A 83 25.02 1.50 -12.06
CA SER A 83 26.19 0.68 -12.41
C SER A 83 27.51 1.29 -11.93
N ALA A 84 27.53 2.62 -11.72
CA ALA A 84 28.68 3.34 -11.18
C ALA A 84 28.83 3.16 -9.66
N VAL A 85 27.72 2.97 -8.93
CA VAL A 85 27.73 2.67 -7.49
C VAL A 85 28.13 1.21 -7.25
N SER A 86 29.44 0.96 -7.25
CA SER A 86 30.03 -0.33 -6.88
C SER A 86 30.12 -0.45 -5.35
N LEU A 87 29.06 -0.93 -4.71
CA LEU A 87 29.08 -1.29 -3.30
C LEU A 87 29.75 -2.65 -3.09
N SER A 88 30.86 -2.68 -2.34
CA SER A 88 31.57 -3.92 -1.99
C SER A 88 30.78 -4.83 -1.03
N ALA A 89 29.86 -4.27 -0.27
CA ALA A 89 28.94 -4.97 0.62
C ALA A 89 27.65 -4.17 0.79
N THR A 90 26.54 -4.85 1.14
CA THR A 90 25.26 -4.17 1.38
C THR A 90 25.33 -3.40 2.69
N PRO A 91 25.15 -2.07 2.68
CA PRO A 91 25.15 -1.28 3.91
C PRO A 91 23.97 -1.68 4.81
N ALA A 92 24.24 -1.87 6.11
CA ALA A 92 23.23 -2.29 7.08
C ALA A 92 22.03 -1.32 7.15
N GLY A 93 22.26 -0.03 6.94
CA GLY A 93 21.20 0.98 6.90
C GLY A 93 20.27 0.84 5.70
N ILE A 94 20.77 0.45 4.52
CA ILE A 94 19.92 0.16 3.34
C ILE A 94 19.08 -1.08 3.57
N VAL A 95 19.65 -2.14 4.16
CA VAL A 95 18.90 -3.35 4.52
C VAL A 95 17.77 -3.00 5.50
N THR A 96 18.08 -2.22 6.53
CA THR A 96 17.11 -1.80 7.55
C THR A 96 16.02 -0.91 6.94
N ALA A 97 16.39 0.07 6.11
CA ALA A 97 15.44 0.93 5.42
C ALA A 97 14.52 0.13 4.48
N THR A 98 15.08 -0.85 3.75
CA THR A 98 14.29 -1.74 2.88
C THR A 98 13.28 -2.57 3.67
N MET A 99 13.69 -3.13 4.81
CA MET A 99 12.79 -3.87 5.69
C MET A 99 11.71 -2.97 6.29
N LEU A 100 12.05 -1.75 6.71
CA LEU A 100 11.08 -0.76 7.20
C LEU A 100 10.09 -0.35 6.10
N LEU A 101 10.54 -0.20 4.85
CA LEU A 101 9.64 0.07 3.73
C LEU A 101 8.64 -1.07 3.52
N LEU A 102 9.14 -2.31 3.42
CA LEU A 102 8.31 -3.47 3.06
C LEU A 102 7.39 -3.94 4.19
N LEU A 103 7.86 -3.88 5.44
CA LEU A 103 7.14 -4.38 6.61
C LEU A 103 6.33 -3.31 7.34
N PHE A 104 6.56 -2.02 7.05
CA PHE A 104 5.90 -0.94 7.79
C PHE A 104 5.38 0.17 6.89
N ALA A 105 6.23 0.89 6.15
CA ALA A 105 5.80 2.07 5.42
C ALA A 105 4.77 1.73 4.32
N VAL A 106 5.07 0.78 3.43
CA VAL A 106 4.15 0.34 2.37
C VAL A 106 2.86 -0.24 2.95
N PRO A 107 2.89 -1.17 3.92
CA PRO A 107 1.68 -1.62 4.60
C PRO A 107 0.83 -0.49 5.19
N CYS A 108 1.43 0.50 5.86
CA CYS A 108 0.70 1.65 6.39
C CYS A 108 0.06 2.49 5.28
N ILE A 109 0.78 2.74 4.18
CA ILE A 109 0.26 3.44 2.99
C ILE A 109 -0.94 2.70 2.40
N VAL A 110 -0.87 1.37 2.34
CA VAL A 110 -1.94 0.53 1.78
C VAL A 110 -3.14 0.44 2.72
N ILE A 111 -2.92 0.35 4.03
CA ILE A 111 -3.99 0.25 5.03
C ILE A 111 -4.75 1.58 5.16
N ALA A 112 -4.06 2.71 5.14
CA ALA A 112 -4.63 4.06 5.32
C ALA A 112 -5.95 4.31 4.55
N PRO A 113 -6.03 4.10 3.21
CA PRO A 113 -7.27 4.34 2.46
C PRO A 113 -8.40 3.35 2.80
N PHE A 114 -8.08 2.14 3.30
CA PHE A 114 -9.09 1.20 3.77
C PHE A 114 -9.58 1.50 5.19
N VAL A 115 -8.83 2.30 5.94
CA VAL A 115 -9.19 2.70 7.29
C VAL A 115 -10.16 3.87 7.30
N GLY A 116 -10.08 4.72 6.26
CA GLY A 116 -10.78 6.00 6.17
C GLY A 116 -10.13 7.08 7.03
N PHE A 117 -10.63 8.31 6.91
CA PHE A 117 -10.17 9.45 7.69
C PHE A 117 -11.27 9.80 8.71
N PHE A 118 -11.10 9.37 9.96
CA PHE A 118 -12.05 9.49 11.07
C PHE A 118 -13.39 8.73 10.95
N GLU A 119 -13.75 8.26 9.76
CA GLU A 119 -14.91 7.38 9.53
C GLU A 119 -14.49 6.05 8.90
N GLU A 120 -15.12 4.96 9.33
CA GLU A 120 -14.88 3.64 8.76
C GLU A 120 -15.58 3.52 7.39
N PRO A 121 -14.84 3.22 6.30
CA PRO A 121 -15.43 3.15 4.97
C PRO A 121 -16.40 1.96 4.86
N GLN A 122 -17.48 2.17 4.10
CA GLN A 122 -18.42 1.10 3.80
C GLN A 122 -17.77 0.02 2.93
N ARG A 123 -18.30 -1.22 2.98
CA ARG A 123 -17.78 -2.35 2.18
C ARG A 123 -17.62 -2.03 0.69
N TRP A 124 -18.58 -1.32 0.10
CA TRP A 124 -18.50 -0.89 -1.29
C TRP A 124 -17.37 0.11 -1.54
N GLN A 125 -17.15 1.07 -0.63
CA GLN A 125 -16.04 2.02 -0.70
C GLN A 125 -14.68 1.33 -0.53
N SER A 126 -14.59 0.28 0.29
CA SER A 126 -13.38 -0.54 0.39
C SER A 126 -13.12 -1.31 -0.91
N LEU A 127 -14.15 -1.83 -1.58
CA LEU A 127 -14.00 -2.49 -2.88
C LEU A 127 -13.59 -1.52 -3.99
N THR A 128 -14.17 -0.32 -4.05
CA THR A 128 -13.76 0.70 -5.02
C THR A 128 -12.33 1.18 -4.77
N THR A 129 -11.93 1.31 -3.50
CA THR A 129 -10.54 1.61 -3.11
C THR A 129 -9.59 0.51 -3.55
N LEU A 130 -9.94 -0.76 -3.37
CA LEU A 130 -9.14 -1.89 -3.85
C LEU A 130 -8.97 -1.84 -5.37
N ALA A 131 -10.05 -1.59 -6.11
CA ALA A 131 -10.01 -1.47 -7.57
C ALA A 131 -9.15 -0.27 -8.01
N PHE A 132 -9.30 0.88 -7.38
CA PHE A 132 -8.51 2.08 -7.65
C PHE A 132 -7.01 1.83 -7.41
N LEU A 133 -6.62 1.31 -6.25
CA LEU A 133 -5.22 1.01 -5.93
C LEU A 133 -4.66 -0.09 -6.84
N THR A 134 -5.49 -1.02 -7.29
CA THR A 134 -5.11 -2.02 -8.30
C THR A 134 -4.77 -1.35 -9.63
N SER A 135 -5.61 -0.42 -10.08
CA SER A 135 -5.35 0.39 -11.28
C SER A 135 -4.09 1.24 -11.13
N VAL A 136 -3.82 1.78 -9.94
CA VAL A 136 -2.59 2.51 -9.62
C VAL A 136 -1.36 1.61 -9.74
N ASN A 137 -1.39 0.42 -9.14
CA ASN A 137 -0.31 -0.57 -9.30
C ASN A 137 -0.08 -0.93 -10.77
N VAL A 138 -1.16 -1.15 -11.52
CA VAL A 138 -1.09 -1.37 -12.97
C VAL A 138 -0.43 -0.19 -13.66
N ALA A 139 -0.87 1.04 -13.39
CA ALA A 139 -0.36 2.24 -14.03
C ALA A 139 1.13 2.47 -13.73
N ILE A 140 1.55 2.34 -12.47
CA ILE A 140 2.95 2.52 -12.06
C ILE A 140 3.86 1.50 -12.77
N VAL A 141 3.45 0.23 -12.82
CA VAL A 141 4.22 -0.84 -13.45
C VAL A 141 4.13 -0.82 -14.99
N SER A 142 3.17 -0.05 -15.55
CA SER A 142 2.97 0.06 -17.00
C SER A 142 3.70 1.25 -17.61
N PHE A 143 3.57 2.39 -16.95
CA PHE A 143 3.94 3.71 -17.46
C PHE A 143 5.09 4.34 -16.67
N GLY A 144 5.61 3.64 -15.67
CA GLY A 144 6.73 4.12 -14.88
C GLY A 144 8.03 4.27 -15.66
N GLY A 145 8.11 3.66 -16.86
CA GLY A 145 9.29 3.69 -17.73
C GLY A 145 10.49 2.97 -17.11
N ASP A 146 11.65 3.03 -17.77
CA ASP A 146 12.89 2.39 -17.30
C ASP A 146 13.41 2.98 -15.97
N HIS A 147 12.83 4.11 -15.56
CA HIS A 147 13.15 4.83 -14.32
C HIS A 147 12.43 4.25 -13.10
N LEU A 148 11.16 3.87 -13.21
CA LEU A 148 10.39 3.29 -12.08
C LEU A 148 10.29 1.76 -12.15
N HIS A 149 10.71 1.15 -13.27
CA HIS A 149 10.81 -0.30 -13.41
C HIS A 149 12.09 -0.85 -12.78
N TYR A 150 12.04 -1.04 -11.47
CA TYR A 150 13.12 -1.70 -10.76
C TYR A 150 12.84 -3.21 -10.63
N PRO A 151 13.81 -4.07 -10.97
CA PRO A 151 13.80 -5.42 -10.44
C PRO A 151 13.83 -5.32 -8.90
N PRO A 152 13.01 -6.10 -8.18
CA PRO A 152 12.52 -7.41 -8.62
C PRO A 152 11.00 -7.48 -8.90
N PHE A 153 10.29 -6.34 -8.90
CA PHE A 153 8.84 -6.35 -9.14
C PHE A 153 8.48 -6.39 -10.62
N VAL A 154 9.36 -5.90 -11.49
CA VAL A 154 9.21 -5.93 -12.95
C VAL A 154 10.33 -6.80 -13.53
N THR A 155 10.02 -8.05 -13.83
CA THR A 155 10.98 -9.03 -14.38
C THR A 155 10.84 -9.24 -15.89
N THR A 156 9.93 -8.51 -16.53
CA THR A 156 9.48 -8.79 -17.90
C THR A 156 9.73 -7.62 -18.83
N MET A 157 10.69 -7.79 -19.74
CA MET A 157 10.89 -6.97 -20.94
C MET A 157 9.95 -7.45 -22.06
N PRO A 158 9.49 -6.59 -22.99
CA PRO A 158 9.80 -5.16 -23.18
C PRO A 158 8.72 -4.19 -22.64
N SER A 159 8.98 -2.88 -22.58
CA SER A 159 8.04 -1.84 -22.08
C SER A 159 6.73 -1.78 -22.88
N LEU A 160 5.63 -1.34 -22.25
CA LEU A 160 4.27 -1.41 -22.82
C LEU A 160 4.12 -0.70 -24.18
N THR A 161 4.90 0.35 -24.39
CA THR A 161 4.97 1.12 -25.64
C THR A 161 5.40 0.27 -26.84
N THR A 162 6.09 -0.85 -26.61
CA THR A 162 6.53 -1.79 -27.66
C THR A 162 5.55 -2.95 -27.89
N LEU A 163 4.54 -3.13 -27.02
CA LEU A 163 3.58 -4.25 -27.06
C LEU A 163 2.28 -3.89 -27.80
N MET A 164 1.93 -2.61 -27.93
CA MET A 164 0.73 -2.18 -28.66
C MET A 164 0.98 -2.15 -30.17
N VAL A 165 0.86 -3.31 -30.81
CA VAL A 165 0.95 -3.48 -32.27
C VAL A 165 -0.42 -3.45 -32.95
N SER A 166 -1.52 -3.59 -32.18
CA SER A 166 -2.87 -3.77 -32.69
C SER A 166 -3.92 -2.95 -31.91
N TRP A 167 -4.91 -2.44 -32.64
CA TRP A 167 -6.09 -1.75 -32.09
C TRP A 167 -7.29 -2.68 -31.89
N ASN A 168 -7.13 -3.99 -32.09
CA ASN A 168 -8.20 -4.95 -31.84
C ASN A 168 -8.49 -5.03 -30.32
N PRO A 169 -9.72 -4.74 -29.86
CA PRO A 169 -10.06 -4.69 -28.44
C PRO A 169 -9.81 -6.01 -27.70
N VAL A 170 -9.95 -7.15 -28.38
CA VAL A 170 -9.71 -8.47 -27.77
C VAL A 170 -8.21 -8.70 -27.56
N GLU A 171 -7.38 -8.34 -28.53
CA GLU A 171 -5.93 -8.45 -28.42
C GLU A 171 -5.39 -7.47 -27.37
N VAL A 172 -5.90 -6.24 -27.34
CA VAL A 172 -5.58 -5.25 -26.31
C VAL A 172 -5.96 -5.77 -24.92
N ALA A 173 -7.15 -6.36 -24.75
CA ALA A 173 -7.58 -6.92 -23.47
C ALA A 173 -6.69 -8.09 -23.02
N ILE A 174 -6.26 -8.95 -23.95
CA ILE A 174 -5.34 -10.06 -23.65
C ILE A 174 -3.96 -9.54 -23.24
N VAL A 175 -3.43 -8.53 -23.93
CA VAL A 175 -2.15 -7.90 -23.59
C VAL A 175 -2.24 -7.23 -22.22
N LEU A 176 -3.31 -6.45 -21.95
CA LEU A 176 -3.53 -5.83 -20.65
C LEU A 176 -3.66 -6.87 -19.53
N LEU A 177 -4.39 -7.96 -19.74
CA LEU A 177 -4.56 -8.97 -18.71
C LEU A 177 -3.27 -9.79 -18.48
N ARG A 178 -2.69 -10.35 -19.53
CA ARG A 178 -1.54 -11.25 -19.43
C ARG A 178 -0.25 -10.49 -19.14
N ASP A 179 0.07 -9.49 -19.95
CA ASP A 179 1.37 -8.84 -19.92
C ASP A 179 1.46 -7.74 -18.88
N VAL A 180 0.33 -7.12 -18.54
CA VAL A 180 0.30 -5.97 -17.62
C VAL A 180 -0.22 -6.35 -16.23
N PHE A 181 -1.36 -7.03 -16.15
CA PHE A 181 -1.88 -7.43 -14.85
C PHE A 181 -1.13 -8.65 -14.30
N VAL A 182 -1.15 -9.78 -15.01
CA VAL A 182 -0.58 -11.05 -14.51
C VAL A 182 0.94 -10.99 -14.36
N ARG A 183 1.67 -10.58 -15.40
CA ARG A 183 3.15 -10.60 -15.38
C ARG A 183 3.81 -9.50 -14.56
N ARG A 184 3.05 -8.47 -14.15
CA ARG A 184 3.59 -7.19 -13.70
C ARG A 184 2.94 -6.68 -12.43
N ALA A 185 1.63 -6.43 -12.45
CA ALA A 185 0.93 -5.90 -11.28
C ALA A 185 0.59 -6.98 -10.23
N LEU A 186 0.40 -8.24 -10.63
CA LEU A 186 -0.09 -9.32 -9.76
C LEU A 186 0.79 -9.52 -8.53
N CYS A 187 2.10 -9.40 -8.70
CA CYS A 187 3.11 -9.45 -7.64
C CYS A 187 2.83 -8.50 -6.47
N LEU A 188 2.25 -7.32 -6.75
CA LEU A 188 1.98 -6.27 -5.77
C LEU A 188 0.60 -6.38 -5.14
N GLN A 189 -0.29 -7.20 -5.73
CA GLN A 189 -1.69 -7.32 -5.29
C GLN A 189 -1.82 -7.91 -3.88
N GLY A 190 -0.85 -8.70 -3.43
CA GLY A 190 -0.86 -9.27 -2.09
C GLY A 190 -0.97 -8.21 -1.00
N PHE A 191 -0.26 -7.09 -1.15
CA PHE A 191 -0.33 -5.97 -0.20
C PHE A 191 -1.74 -5.37 -0.17
N LEU A 192 -2.35 -5.12 -1.33
CA LEU A 192 -3.70 -4.53 -1.43
C LEU A 192 -4.79 -5.47 -0.88
N VAL A 193 -4.70 -6.76 -1.21
CA VAL A 193 -5.64 -7.78 -0.71
C VAL A 193 -5.53 -7.91 0.81
N ALA A 194 -4.32 -7.87 1.37
CA ALA A 194 -4.13 -7.86 2.82
C ALA A 194 -4.69 -6.58 3.46
N GLY A 195 -4.48 -5.41 2.87
CA GLY A 195 -5.11 -4.16 3.33
C GLY A 195 -6.64 -4.22 3.32
N TYR A 196 -7.22 -4.78 2.26
CA TYR A 196 -8.67 -5.01 2.18
C TYR A 196 -9.15 -6.01 3.24
N ALA A 197 -8.38 -7.06 3.52
CA ALA A 197 -8.70 -8.02 4.58
C ALA A 197 -8.68 -7.35 5.97
N VAL A 198 -7.77 -6.39 6.22
CA VAL A 198 -7.78 -5.57 7.44
C VAL A 198 -9.08 -4.76 7.53
N ALA A 199 -9.53 -4.14 6.44
CA ALA A 199 -10.80 -3.43 6.38
C ALA A 199 -11.99 -4.34 6.79
N PHE A 200 -12.04 -5.54 6.20
CA PHE A 200 -13.09 -6.51 6.50
C PHE A 200 -13.04 -6.98 7.96
N TRP A 201 -11.86 -7.28 8.47
CA TRP A 201 -11.64 -7.69 9.85
C TRP A 201 -12.10 -6.61 10.85
N ARG A 202 -11.79 -5.33 10.59
CA ARG A 202 -12.25 -4.20 11.42
C ARG A 202 -13.77 -4.11 11.49
N SER A 203 -14.45 -4.36 10.37
CA SER A 203 -15.92 -4.32 10.27
C SER A 203 -16.64 -5.53 10.91
N THR A 204 -15.92 -6.48 11.51
CA THR A 204 -16.48 -7.71 12.08
C THR A 204 -16.95 -7.52 13.53
N PHE A 205 -17.96 -8.28 13.96
CA PHE A 205 -18.63 -8.13 15.26
C PHE A 205 -17.66 -8.10 16.48
N TRP A 206 -17.68 -7.00 17.24
CA TRP A 206 -16.77 -6.69 18.37
C TRP A 206 -16.65 -7.79 19.45
N GLY A 207 -17.67 -8.62 19.63
CA GLY A 207 -17.65 -9.73 20.60
C GLY A 207 -16.89 -10.99 20.16
N ARG A 208 -16.43 -11.06 18.89
CA ARG A 208 -15.66 -12.19 18.34
C ARG A 208 -14.32 -11.77 17.74
N VAL A 209 -13.98 -10.48 17.79
CA VAL A 209 -12.76 -9.95 17.18
C VAL A 209 -11.59 -10.22 18.11
N TRP A 210 -10.58 -10.90 17.59
CA TRP A 210 -9.28 -11.00 18.22
C TRP A 210 -8.53 -9.67 18.02
N HIS A 211 -8.17 -8.98 19.09
CA HIS A 211 -7.41 -7.71 19.04
C HIS A 211 -5.92 -7.98 19.27
N PRO A 212 -5.06 -7.91 18.23
CA PRO A 212 -3.63 -8.08 18.44
C PRO A 212 -3.07 -6.99 19.36
N PRO A 213 -2.06 -7.31 20.19
CA PRO A 213 -1.35 -6.29 20.96
C PRO A 213 -0.66 -5.32 19.99
N MET A 214 -0.71 -4.02 20.28
CA MET A 214 -0.08 -2.96 19.47
C MET A 214 -0.50 -2.99 17.97
N PRO A 215 -1.77 -2.67 17.64
CA PRO A 215 -2.31 -2.72 16.27
C PRO A 215 -1.45 -2.01 15.23
N LEU A 216 -0.87 -0.87 15.63
CA LEU A 216 -0.05 -0.01 14.78
C LEU A 216 1.27 -0.60 14.35
N VAL A 217 1.71 -1.70 14.97
CA VAL A 217 2.96 -2.39 14.63
C VAL A 217 2.63 -3.76 14.06
N THR A 218 1.79 -4.53 14.77
CA THR A 218 1.53 -5.93 14.41
C THR A 218 0.77 -6.08 13.10
N ILE A 219 -0.19 -5.20 12.80
CA ILE A 219 -0.98 -5.30 11.58
C ILE A 219 -0.19 -4.87 10.35
N PRO A 220 0.53 -3.73 10.33
CA PRO A 220 1.42 -3.40 9.22
C PRO A 220 2.43 -4.50 8.92
N ILE A 221 3.05 -5.10 9.96
CA ILE A 221 4.00 -6.20 9.78
C ILE A 221 3.31 -7.43 9.18
N ALA A 222 2.11 -7.79 9.66
CA ALA A 222 1.36 -8.93 9.11
C ALA A 222 0.98 -8.71 7.64
N VAL A 223 0.52 -7.51 7.30
CA VAL A 223 0.22 -7.10 5.91
C VAL A 223 1.48 -7.12 5.06
N GLY A 224 2.62 -6.65 5.57
CA GLY A 224 3.92 -6.69 4.90
C GLY A 224 4.40 -8.11 4.65
N LEU A 225 4.35 -8.99 5.65
CA LEU A 225 4.73 -10.40 5.52
C LEU A 225 3.82 -11.13 4.51
N TYR A 226 2.52 -10.87 4.53
CA TYR A 226 1.60 -11.43 3.54
C TYR A 226 1.93 -10.92 2.14
N GLY A 227 2.15 -9.61 1.98
CA GLY A 227 2.51 -9.01 0.69
C GLY A 227 3.82 -9.57 0.13
N ILE A 228 4.85 -9.72 0.97
CA ILE A 228 6.13 -10.35 0.60
C ILE A 228 5.92 -11.81 0.23
N GLY A 229 5.17 -12.57 1.03
CA GLY A 229 4.87 -13.98 0.77
C GLY A 229 4.13 -14.18 -0.55
N TRP A 230 3.12 -13.35 -0.80
CA TRP A 230 2.39 -13.32 -2.07
C TRP A 230 3.32 -13.00 -3.23
N TRP A 231 4.14 -11.95 -3.11
CA TRP A 231 5.11 -11.58 -4.13
C TRP A 231 6.05 -12.74 -4.48
N VAL A 232 6.62 -13.41 -3.46
CA VAL A 232 7.49 -14.59 -3.65
C VAL A 232 6.74 -15.71 -4.38
N VAL A 233 5.53 -16.06 -3.93
CA VAL A 233 4.72 -17.13 -4.54
C VAL A 233 4.38 -16.82 -6.00
N VAL A 234 3.95 -15.58 -6.28
CA VAL A 234 3.60 -15.16 -7.64
C VAL A 234 4.83 -15.14 -8.54
N GLN A 235 5.97 -14.63 -8.09
CA GLN A 235 7.20 -14.63 -8.89
C GLN A 235 7.63 -16.06 -9.28
N LYS A 236 7.61 -17.01 -8.34
CA LYS A 236 7.92 -18.42 -8.65
C LYS A 236 6.88 -19.05 -9.58
N GLY A 237 5.60 -18.75 -9.34
CA GLY A 237 4.50 -19.18 -10.20
C GLY A 237 4.65 -18.67 -11.62
N LEU A 238 4.89 -17.37 -11.81
CA LEU A 238 5.02 -16.75 -13.13
C LEU A 238 6.09 -17.44 -13.98
N LEU A 239 7.23 -17.82 -13.40
CA LEU A 239 8.31 -18.54 -14.10
C LEU A 239 7.90 -19.95 -14.57
N LEU A 240 6.91 -20.57 -13.94
CA LEU A 240 6.38 -21.87 -14.36
C LEU A 240 5.42 -21.74 -15.55
N PHE A 241 4.73 -20.60 -15.68
CA PHE A 241 3.72 -20.38 -16.72
C PHE A 241 4.22 -19.56 -17.91
N PHE A 242 5.23 -18.71 -17.71
CA PHE A 242 5.75 -17.82 -18.75
C PHE A 242 7.27 -17.84 -18.78
N THR A 243 7.83 -17.82 -19.99
CA THR A 243 9.26 -17.56 -20.20
C THR A 243 9.59 -16.09 -19.91
N ALA A 244 10.88 -15.75 -19.80
CA ALA A 244 11.33 -14.37 -19.62
C ALA A 244 10.76 -13.42 -20.70
N ASP A 245 10.70 -13.90 -21.95
CA ASP A 245 10.14 -13.17 -23.10
C ASP A 245 8.59 -13.15 -23.12
N GLY A 246 7.93 -13.80 -22.17
CA GLY A 246 6.47 -13.80 -22.04
C GLY A 246 5.72 -14.84 -22.85
N ARG A 247 6.44 -15.82 -23.42
CA ARG A 247 5.81 -16.92 -24.13
C ARG A 247 5.26 -17.92 -23.12
N PRO A 248 4.07 -18.50 -23.36
CA PRO A 248 3.54 -19.55 -22.50
C PRO A 248 4.51 -20.75 -22.49
N THR A 249 4.71 -21.34 -21.32
CA THR A 249 5.48 -22.58 -21.18
C THR A 249 4.63 -23.80 -21.55
N PRO A 250 5.22 -24.99 -21.72
CA PRO A 250 4.45 -26.22 -21.90
C PRO A 250 3.42 -26.48 -20.80
N VAL A 251 3.70 -26.03 -19.57
CA VAL A 251 2.77 -26.12 -18.43
C VAL A 251 1.55 -25.22 -18.67
N ALA A 252 1.76 -23.99 -19.14
CA ALA A 252 0.65 -23.08 -19.47
C ALA A 252 -0.18 -23.59 -20.66
N GLU A 253 0.46 -24.21 -21.66
CA GLU A 253 -0.24 -24.81 -22.80
C GLU A 253 -1.07 -26.02 -22.39
N ALA A 254 -0.54 -26.88 -21.52
CA ALA A 254 -1.25 -28.05 -20.98
C ALA A 254 -2.43 -27.65 -20.07
N LEU A 255 -2.39 -26.47 -19.44
CA LEU A 255 -3.48 -25.92 -18.62
C LEU A 255 -4.39 -24.94 -19.37
N ARG A 256 -4.25 -24.84 -20.70
CA ARG A 256 -5.17 -24.07 -21.53
C ARG A 256 -6.56 -24.70 -21.47
N TRP A 257 -7.61 -23.86 -21.44
CA TRP A 257 -9.00 -24.30 -21.27
C TRP A 257 -9.42 -25.46 -22.19
N SER A 258 -9.02 -25.41 -23.47
CA SER A 258 -9.30 -26.49 -24.43
C SER A 258 -8.65 -27.82 -24.06
N ALA A 259 -7.44 -27.81 -23.51
CA ALA A 259 -6.72 -29.01 -23.06
C ALA A 259 -7.32 -29.55 -21.75
N VAL A 260 -7.72 -28.66 -20.83
CA VAL A 260 -8.40 -29.02 -19.58
C VAL A 260 -9.74 -29.70 -19.83
N GLN A 261 -10.49 -29.25 -20.84
CA GLN A 261 -11.74 -29.89 -21.24
C GLN A 261 -11.52 -31.30 -21.81
N SER A 262 -10.43 -31.51 -22.55
CA SER A 262 -10.13 -32.82 -23.14
C SER A 262 -9.60 -33.84 -22.12
N ASP A 263 -8.88 -33.40 -21.09
CA ASP A 263 -8.34 -34.27 -20.04
C ASP A 263 -8.29 -33.56 -18.66
N PRO A 264 -9.43 -33.53 -17.94
CA PRO A 264 -9.54 -32.83 -16.67
C PRO A 264 -8.73 -33.50 -15.54
N ALA A 265 -8.54 -34.82 -15.60
CA ALA A 265 -7.82 -35.57 -14.57
C ALA A 265 -6.32 -35.28 -14.63
N SER A 266 -5.73 -35.28 -15.83
CA SER A 266 -4.34 -34.88 -16.01
C SER A 266 -4.12 -33.41 -15.70
N ALA A 267 -5.06 -32.52 -16.05
CA ALA A 267 -5.00 -31.11 -15.69
C ALA A 267 -5.01 -30.89 -14.16
N ALA A 268 -5.87 -31.59 -13.42
CA ALA A 268 -5.92 -31.52 -11.95
C ALA A 268 -4.60 -32.02 -11.32
N SER A 269 -4.05 -33.13 -11.82
CA SER A 269 -2.74 -33.64 -11.39
C SER A 269 -1.59 -32.66 -11.68
N LEU A 270 -1.63 -32.00 -12.85
CA LEU A 270 -0.66 -30.98 -13.22
C LEU A 270 -0.75 -29.76 -12.30
N CYS A 271 -1.96 -29.28 -11.98
CA CYS A 271 -2.17 -28.21 -10.99
C CYS A 271 -1.57 -28.57 -9.62
N LEU A 272 -1.78 -29.79 -9.13
CA LEU A 272 -1.18 -30.27 -7.89
C LEU A 272 0.36 -30.30 -7.97
N THR A 273 0.91 -30.71 -9.11
CA THR A 273 2.37 -30.70 -9.36
C THR A 273 2.92 -29.27 -9.33
N VAL A 274 2.24 -28.32 -9.97
CA VAL A 274 2.62 -26.90 -9.97
C VAL A 274 2.62 -26.34 -8.54
N VAL A 275 1.56 -26.58 -7.77
CA VAL A 275 1.46 -26.11 -6.38
C VAL A 275 2.58 -26.72 -5.52
N LYS A 276 2.85 -28.03 -5.68
CA LYS A 276 3.95 -28.70 -4.97
C LYS A 276 5.31 -28.13 -5.35
N GLU A 277 5.52 -27.79 -6.62
CA GLU A 277 6.77 -27.21 -7.08
C GLU A 277 6.99 -25.80 -6.55
N ILE A 278 5.96 -24.95 -6.55
CA ILE A 278 6.01 -23.62 -5.92
C ILE A 278 6.34 -23.77 -4.43
N ALA A 279 5.62 -24.63 -3.71
CA ALA A 279 5.88 -24.88 -2.29
C ALA A 279 7.32 -25.38 -2.05
N ARG A 280 7.82 -26.30 -2.89
CA ARG A 280 9.19 -26.81 -2.81
C ARG A 280 10.21 -25.69 -3.01
N GLN A 281 10.02 -24.81 -3.97
CA GLN A 281 10.92 -23.67 -4.23
C GLN A 281 10.91 -22.68 -3.05
N VAL A 282 9.73 -22.34 -2.52
CA VAL A 282 9.60 -21.47 -1.35
C VAL A 282 10.31 -22.07 -0.13
N VAL A 283 10.10 -23.36 0.15
CA VAL A 283 10.77 -24.05 1.27
C VAL A 283 12.28 -24.09 1.07
N ARG A 284 12.75 -24.34 -0.16
CA ARG A 284 14.18 -24.34 -0.48
C ARG A 284 14.84 -22.99 -0.22
N ASP A 285 14.16 -21.90 -0.60
CA ASP A 285 14.65 -20.53 -0.40
C ASP A 285 14.55 -20.08 1.08
N ALA A 286 13.56 -20.61 1.82
CA ALA A 286 13.37 -20.30 3.24
C ALA A 286 14.27 -21.12 4.19
N ALA A 287 14.64 -22.35 3.82
CA ALA A 287 15.49 -23.23 4.61
C ALA A 287 16.80 -22.57 5.10
N PRO A 288 17.61 -21.89 4.26
CA PRO A 288 18.83 -21.24 4.73
C PRO A 288 18.56 -20.07 5.69
N LEU A 289 17.42 -19.38 5.55
CA LEU A 289 17.05 -18.28 6.46
C LEU A 289 16.84 -18.80 7.88
N TRP A 290 16.15 -19.94 7.99
CA TRP A 290 15.83 -20.57 9.27
C TRP A 290 17.03 -21.32 9.86
N GLN A 291 17.75 -22.08 9.03
CA GLN A 291 18.80 -22.98 9.49
C GLN A 291 20.16 -22.30 9.68
N GLN A 292 20.45 -21.27 8.89
CA GLN A 292 21.76 -20.59 8.88
C GLN A 292 21.67 -19.13 9.32
N GLN A 293 20.48 -18.65 9.74
CA GLN A 293 20.22 -17.26 10.14
C GLN A 293 20.69 -16.23 9.11
N GLN A 294 20.66 -16.63 7.84
CA GLN A 294 21.08 -15.79 6.74
C GLN A 294 19.97 -14.81 6.34
N LEU A 295 20.36 -13.63 5.84
CA LEU A 295 19.41 -12.71 5.22
C LEU A 295 18.89 -13.31 3.89
N PRO A 296 17.70 -12.93 3.42
CA PRO A 296 17.24 -13.23 2.06
C PRO A 296 18.31 -12.86 1.01
N MET A 297 18.48 -13.68 -0.02
CA MET A 297 19.47 -13.45 -1.09
C MET A 297 19.35 -12.05 -1.71
N ALA A 298 18.11 -11.55 -1.84
CA ALA A 298 17.82 -10.19 -2.33
C ALA A 298 18.40 -9.08 -1.43
N LEU A 299 18.65 -9.34 -0.14
CA LEU A 299 19.25 -8.38 0.80
C LEU A 299 20.76 -8.62 0.99
N GLN A 300 21.25 -9.83 0.69
CA GLN A 300 22.68 -10.15 0.74
C GLN A 300 23.45 -9.55 -0.46
N ASN A 301 22.84 -9.55 -1.65
CA ASN A 301 23.47 -8.99 -2.84
C ASN A 301 23.27 -7.46 -2.86
N PRO A 302 24.34 -6.65 -2.88
CA PRO A 302 24.23 -5.18 -2.81
C PRO A 302 23.41 -4.57 -3.95
N SER A 303 23.55 -5.11 -5.17
CA SER A 303 22.82 -4.64 -6.35
C SER A 303 21.33 -4.98 -6.27
N LEU A 304 20.99 -6.20 -5.84
CA LEU A 304 19.59 -6.60 -5.67
C LEU A 304 18.94 -5.85 -4.50
N CYS A 305 19.67 -5.62 -3.40
CA CYS A 305 19.15 -4.89 -2.25
C CYS A 305 18.90 -3.43 -2.61
N MET A 306 19.84 -2.78 -3.30
CA MET A 306 19.66 -1.41 -3.79
C MET A 306 18.46 -1.32 -4.75
N SER A 307 18.33 -2.27 -5.68
CA SER A 307 17.22 -2.27 -6.63
C SER A 307 15.87 -2.45 -5.92
N LEU A 308 15.78 -3.37 -4.95
CA LEU A 308 14.58 -3.57 -4.13
C LEU A 308 14.26 -2.33 -3.28
N TYR A 309 15.28 -1.71 -2.68
CA TYR A 309 15.16 -0.49 -1.90
C TYR A 309 14.59 0.66 -2.74
N LEU A 310 15.19 0.95 -3.90
CA LEU A 310 14.76 2.01 -4.81
C LEU A 310 13.34 1.72 -5.33
N ALA A 311 13.07 0.47 -5.74
CA ALA A 311 11.75 0.06 -6.20
C ALA A 311 10.66 0.35 -5.16
N THR A 312 10.90 -0.10 -3.93
CA THR A 312 9.93 0.02 -2.86
C THR A 312 9.76 1.48 -2.44
N SER A 313 10.84 2.26 -2.46
CA SER A 313 10.81 3.70 -2.16
C SER A 313 9.99 4.46 -3.21
N SER A 314 10.27 4.25 -4.51
CA SER A 314 9.53 4.86 -5.61
C SER A 314 8.04 4.48 -5.58
N MET A 315 7.74 3.19 -5.34
CA MET A 315 6.38 2.71 -5.18
C MET A 315 5.66 3.39 -4.00
N ALA A 316 6.32 3.51 -2.85
CA ALA A 316 5.78 4.17 -1.67
C ALA A 316 5.51 5.66 -1.93
N VAL A 317 6.45 6.37 -2.56
CA VAL A 317 6.29 7.77 -2.97
C VAL A 317 5.09 7.92 -3.91
N MET A 318 5.00 7.10 -4.96
CA MET A 318 3.88 7.18 -5.91
C MET A 318 2.53 6.92 -5.24
N HIS A 319 2.44 5.92 -4.35
CA HIS A 319 1.21 5.66 -3.63
C HIS A 319 0.84 6.81 -2.69
N VAL A 320 1.80 7.36 -1.95
CA VAL A 320 1.56 8.54 -1.10
C VAL A 320 1.09 9.72 -1.94
N LEU A 321 1.76 10.04 -3.06
CA LEU A 321 1.36 11.13 -3.95
C LEU A 321 -0.05 10.93 -4.52
N ILE A 322 -0.40 9.71 -4.91
CA ILE A 322 -1.73 9.38 -5.43
C ILE A 322 -2.79 9.48 -4.32
N LEU A 323 -2.48 9.04 -3.10
CA LEU A 323 -3.37 9.20 -1.95
C LEU A 323 -3.55 10.67 -1.54
N LEU A 324 -2.50 11.49 -1.64
CA LEU A 324 -2.54 12.93 -1.34
C LEU A 324 -3.24 13.73 -2.45
N SER A 325 -3.11 13.31 -3.70
CA SER A 325 -3.80 13.92 -4.83
C SER A 325 -5.24 13.42 -4.98
N LYS A 326 -5.61 12.30 -4.37
CA LYS A 326 -6.98 11.77 -4.40
C LYS A 326 -8.02 12.80 -3.92
N PRO A 327 -7.88 13.48 -2.76
CA PRO A 327 -8.80 14.55 -2.37
C PRO A 327 -8.87 15.70 -3.39
N VAL A 328 -7.77 16.00 -4.08
CA VAL A 328 -7.73 17.02 -5.14
C VAL A 328 -8.42 16.53 -6.40
N LEU A 329 -8.27 15.25 -6.76
CA LEU A 329 -8.94 14.61 -7.90
C LEU A 329 -10.45 14.47 -7.63
N ASP A 330 -10.81 14.00 -6.45
CA ASP A 330 -12.18 13.91 -5.96
C ASP A 330 -12.79 15.32 -5.93
N PHE A 331 -12.07 16.32 -5.39
CA PHE A 331 -12.47 17.72 -5.47
C PHE A 331 -12.58 18.21 -6.91
N LEU A 332 -11.64 17.96 -7.83
CA LEU A 332 -11.74 18.44 -9.22
C LEU A 332 -12.91 17.79 -9.98
N LEU A 333 -13.18 16.50 -9.73
CA LEU A 333 -14.29 15.75 -10.30
C LEU A 333 -15.63 16.17 -9.66
N GLU A 334 -15.66 16.44 -8.36
CA GLU A 334 -16.82 16.96 -7.63
C GLU A 334 -17.04 18.46 -7.90
N THR A 335 -16.00 19.26 -8.13
CA THR A 335 -16.06 20.69 -8.49
C THR A 335 -16.61 20.87 -9.91
N PHE A 336 -16.45 19.85 -10.77
CA PHE A 336 -17.19 19.76 -12.03
C PHE A 336 -18.71 19.58 -11.83
N PHE A 337 -19.14 19.20 -10.63
CA PHE A 337 -20.55 18.96 -10.29
C PHE A 337 -21.13 19.82 -9.15
N LEU A 338 -20.34 20.47 -8.30
CA LEU A 338 -20.81 21.30 -7.19
C LEU A 338 -19.76 22.35 -6.81
N ILE A 339 -20.13 23.60 -7.05
CA ILE A 339 -19.54 24.78 -6.43
C ILE A 339 -19.62 24.59 -4.90
N LEU A 340 -18.44 24.49 -4.25
CA LEU A 340 -18.11 24.41 -2.80
C LEU A 340 -19.26 24.65 -1.79
N PRO A 341 -19.29 23.95 -0.63
CA PRO A 341 -18.21 24.09 0.38
C PRO A 341 -17.95 22.89 1.32
N THR A 342 -16.68 22.53 1.55
CA THR A 342 -16.20 21.86 2.78
C THR A 342 -14.67 22.05 2.87
N ASP A 343 -14.20 22.50 4.04
CA ASP A 343 -12.87 23.08 4.29
C ASP A 343 -11.65 22.21 3.84
N PRO A 344 -10.83 22.69 2.88
CA PRO A 344 -9.64 21.99 2.36
C PRO A 344 -8.31 22.65 2.78
N THR A 345 -8.21 23.19 3.99
CA THR A 345 -7.09 24.09 4.35
C THR A 345 -5.78 23.36 4.71
N LEU A 346 -5.82 22.20 5.37
CA LEU A 346 -4.61 21.45 5.76
C LEU A 346 -3.95 20.70 4.60
N TRP A 347 -4.75 20.14 3.69
CA TRP A 347 -4.30 19.34 2.55
C TRP A 347 -3.80 20.21 1.39
N GLY A 348 -4.42 21.37 1.16
CA GLY A 348 -3.86 22.36 0.23
C GLY A 348 -2.46 22.82 0.64
N LEU A 349 -2.22 22.97 1.95
CA LEU A 349 -0.93 23.43 2.48
C LEU A 349 0.13 22.31 2.55
N THR A 350 -0.24 21.07 2.86
CA THR A 350 0.68 19.91 2.74
C THR A 350 0.96 19.55 1.27
N LEU A 351 0.00 19.75 0.36
CA LEU A 351 0.19 19.67 -1.08
C LEU A 351 1.16 20.76 -1.54
N VAL A 352 0.99 22.02 -1.10
CA VAL A 352 1.94 23.11 -1.40
C VAL A 352 3.33 22.82 -0.82
N GLY A 353 3.43 22.21 0.37
CA GLY A 353 4.70 21.79 0.96
C GLY A 353 5.37 20.63 0.23
N THR A 354 4.61 19.62 -0.19
CA THR A 354 5.12 18.44 -0.94
C THR A 354 5.43 18.77 -2.39
N ILE A 355 4.61 19.59 -3.06
CA ILE A 355 4.91 20.17 -4.38
C ILE A 355 6.11 21.11 -4.26
N GLY A 356 6.18 21.96 -3.23
CA GLY A 356 7.33 22.83 -2.98
C GLY A 356 8.63 22.05 -2.78
N GLY A 357 8.58 20.95 -2.02
CA GLY A 357 9.69 20.02 -1.86
C GLY A 357 10.05 19.27 -3.14
N ALA A 358 9.07 18.79 -3.90
CA ALA A 358 9.28 18.10 -5.17
C ALA A 358 9.81 19.03 -6.27
N VAL A 359 9.35 20.29 -6.32
CA VAL A 359 9.82 21.33 -7.25
C VAL A 359 11.22 21.79 -6.87
N ALA A 360 11.52 21.90 -5.56
CA ALA A 360 12.89 22.15 -5.10
C ALA A 360 13.84 21.01 -5.50
N LEU A 361 13.42 19.75 -5.31
CA LEU A 361 14.18 18.57 -5.77
C LEU A 361 14.36 18.53 -7.29
N TRP A 362 13.37 18.99 -8.05
CA TRP A 362 13.42 19.04 -9.52
C TRP A 362 14.30 20.18 -10.07
N ARG A 363 14.51 21.26 -9.30
CA ARG A 363 15.22 22.49 -9.74
C ARG A 363 16.54 22.76 -8.99
N MET A 364 17.10 21.77 -8.29
CA MET A 364 18.35 21.92 -7.53
C MET A 364 19.58 22.35 -8.36
N ASN A 365 19.53 22.34 -9.69
CA ASN A 365 20.64 22.83 -10.53
C ASN A 365 20.65 24.35 -10.75
N GLU A 366 19.69 25.09 -10.17
CA GLU A 366 19.62 26.56 -10.27
C GLU A 366 20.01 27.21 -8.93
N GLU A 367 21.00 28.12 -8.92
CA GLU A 367 21.58 28.76 -7.72
C GLU A 367 20.58 29.57 -6.85
N SER A 368 19.31 29.66 -7.26
CA SER A 368 18.21 30.32 -6.55
C SER A 368 17.51 29.37 -5.56
N MET A 369 18.30 28.70 -4.71
CA MET A 369 17.90 27.44 -4.07
C MET A 369 17.10 27.56 -2.76
N TYR A 370 17.07 28.73 -2.10
CA TYR A 370 16.64 28.80 -0.69
C TYR A 370 15.19 29.31 -0.48
N VAL A 371 14.68 30.15 -1.37
CA VAL A 371 13.37 30.83 -1.17
C VAL A 371 12.18 29.86 -1.19
N PRO A 372 12.03 28.94 -2.16
CA PRO A 372 10.89 28.02 -2.19
C PRO A 372 10.97 26.95 -1.08
N HIS A 373 12.17 26.53 -0.69
CA HIS A 373 12.36 25.58 0.39
C HIS A 373 12.03 26.18 1.77
N ILE A 374 12.45 27.43 2.02
CA ILE A 374 12.10 28.19 3.22
C ILE A 374 10.59 28.50 3.21
N ALA A 375 10.01 28.86 2.07
CA ALA A 375 8.56 29.07 1.97
C ALA A 375 7.76 27.79 2.27
N GLY A 376 8.22 26.62 1.80
CA GLY A 376 7.62 25.32 2.12
C GLY A 376 7.73 24.95 3.60
N LEU A 377 8.90 25.19 4.22
CA LEU A 377 9.11 24.97 5.65
C LEU A 377 8.31 25.95 6.52
N CYS A 378 8.22 27.22 6.12
CA CYS A 378 7.41 28.23 6.79
C CYS A 378 5.92 27.93 6.67
N ALA A 379 5.43 27.48 5.52
CA ALA A 379 4.04 27.05 5.35
C ALA A 379 3.71 25.84 6.24
N LEU A 380 4.64 24.89 6.36
CA LEU A 380 4.50 23.71 7.22
C LEU A 380 4.54 24.08 8.71
N ALA A 381 5.44 24.99 9.12
CA ALA A 381 5.53 25.52 10.47
C ALA A 381 4.30 26.36 10.88
N LEU A 382 3.79 27.23 9.99
CA LEU A 382 2.55 27.98 10.21
C LEU A 382 1.34 27.05 10.32
N SER A 383 1.31 25.98 9.51
CA SER A 383 0.24 24.97 9.57
C SER A 383 0.23 24.20 10.90
N LEU A 384 1.41 23.95 11.48
CA LEU A 384 1.56 23.34 12.80
C LEU A 384 1.19 24.32 13.94
N LEU A 385 1.51 25.61 13.78
CA LEU A 385 1.19 26.66 14.76
C LEU A 385 -0.30 27.02 14.80
N LEU A 386 -0.98 27.05 13.65
CA LEU A 386 -2.40 27.43 13.55
C LEU A 386 -3.37 26.31 13.95
N ASN A 387 -2.93 25.05 14.02
CA ASN A 387 -3.79 23.88 14.31
C ASN A 387 -3.51 23.18 15.65
N GLY A 388 -2.92 23.87 16.64
CA GLY A 388 -3.06 23.45 18.05
C GLY A 388 -1.84 22.80 18.72
N PHE A 389 -0.68 23.47 18.70
CA PHE A 389 0.37 23.26 19.73
C PHE A 389 0.36 24.34 20.83
N ILE A 390 -0.78 25.03 20.99
CA ILE A 390 -1.19 25.68 22.23
C ILE A 390 -2.64 25.24 22.49
N ALA A 391 -2.77 24.15 23.25
CA ALA A 391 -3.94 23.82 24.06
C ALA A 391 -3.41 23.29 25.39
#